data_AF-A0AAX3VE73-F1
#
_entry.id   AF-A0AAX3VE73-F1
#
_cell.length_a   1.000
_cell.length_b   1.000
_cell.length_c   1.000
_cell.angle_alpha   90.00
_cell.angle_beta   90.00
_cell.angle_gamma   90.00
#
_symmetry.space_group_name_H-M   'P 1'
#
loop_
_entity.id
_entity.type
_entity.pdbx_description
1 polymer ?
#
loop_
_entity_poly.entity_id
_entity_poly.type
_entity_poly.pdbx_seq_one_letter_code
_entity_poly.pdbx_strand_id
1 'polypeptide(L)'
;MPEPRTIPVEAARAAVLASGQLAAIDGPHFLADPEAEWLRYHVKPEPPLLARVIITRTGQQPREIVVSWAEYEKQEQNTPDWNATRAEKPMTIFGSEVERHAYRVVFADILAPLLEAGTDRIDTSTYSDDPGAPSEPTGRDWAAEIEAAQTILEIDTIDREARAVRAFRADAEGTALHRQLKAKRKALAEAPAADDWAPVPGPSADAQGPAAPERAATVQAGIRRPQDHLPGNRATRRASKRKGGRR
;
A
#
# COMPACT_ATOMS: atom_id res chain seq x y z
N MET A 1 -18.85 16.54 13.77
CA MET A 1 -17.60 15.82 14.05
C MET A 1 -17.03 15.41 12.70
N PRO A 2 -16.10 16.17 12.11
CA PRO A 2 -15.46 15.72 10.87
C PRO A 2 -14.66 14.47 11.19
N GLU A 3 -14.99 13.35 10.53
CA GLU A 3 -14.24 12.10 10.62
C GLU A 3 -12.79 12.35 10.20
N PRO A 4 -11.80 11.71 10.84
CA PRO A 4 -10.43 11.81 10.38
C PRO A 4 -10.35 11.17 8.99
N ARG A 5 -10.27 12.01 7.95
CA ARG A 5 -10.04 11.66 6.52
C ARG A 5 -8.71 10.93 6.27
N THR A 6 -8.01 10.56 7.34
CA THR A 6 -6.62 10.11 7.36
C THR A 6 -6.56 8.93 8.33
N ILE A 7 -6.14 7.75 7.84
CA ILE A 7 -5.96 6.55 8.69
C ILE A 7 -5.03 6.92 9.86
N PRO A 8 -5.44 6.72 11.12
CA PRO A 8 -4.59 7.01 12.26
C PRO A 8 -3.34 6.11 12.21
N VAL A 9 -2.20 6.63 12.67
CA VAL A 9 -0.92 5.91 12.59
C VAL A 9 -0.99 4.54 13.27
N GLU A 10 -1.75 4.43 14.36
CA GLU A 10 -1.97 3.18 15.08
C GLU A 10 -2.71 2.14 14.24
N ALA A 11 -3.70 2.55 13.44
CA ALA A 11 -4.42 1.64 12.55
C ALA A 11 -3.53 1.20 11.37
N ALA A 12 -2.74 2.13 10.81
CA ALA A 12 -1.77 1.79 9.77
C ALA A 12 -0.71 0.79 10.30
N ARG A 13 -0.16 1.06 11.48
CA ARG A 13 0.80 0.19 12.17
C ARG A 13 0.18 -1.19 12.44
N ALA A 14 -1.04 -1.24 12.96
CA ALA A 14 -1.73 -2.50 13.25
C ALA A 14 -1.93 -3.35 11.99
N ALA A 15 -2.35 -2.74 10.88
CA ALA A 15 -2.53 -3.43 9.61
C ALA A 15 -1.22 -3.97 9.04
N VAL A 16 -0.16 -3.16 9.09
CA VAL A 16 1.18 -3.55 8.64
C VAL A 16 1.75 -4.68 9.50
N LEU A 17 1.60 -4.62 10.82
CA LEU A 17 2.01 -5.71 11.71
C LEU A 17 1.20 -6.99 11.45
N ALA A 18 -0.11 -6.88 11.25
CA ALA A 18 -0.98 -8.02 10.95
C ALA A 18 -0.61 -8.71 9.62
N SER A 19 -0.05 -7.98 8.66
CA SER A 19 0.42 -8.55 7.39
C SER A 19 1.67 -9.43 7.53
N GLY A 20 2.44 -9.30 8.61
CA GLY A 20 3.73 -9.96 8.79
C GLY A 20 4.83 -9.50 7.82
N GLN A 21 4.60 -8.44 7.05
CA GLN A 21 5.54 -7.93 6.05
C GLN A 21 6.51 -6.88 6.59
N LEU A 22 6.33 -6.41 7.83
CA LEU A 22 7.25 -5.46 8.46
C LEU A 22 8.47 -6.21 9.00
N ALA A 23 9.65 -5.91 8.46
CA ALA A 23 10.91 -6.48 8.93
C ALA A 23 11.52 -5.61 10.03
N ALA A 24 11.58 -4.30 9.82
CA ALA A 24 12.12 -3.35 10.79
C ALA A 24 11.56 -1.94 10.57
N ILE A 25 11.53 -1.15 11.65
CA ILE A 25 11.29 0.29 11.61
C ILE A 25 12.23 0.96 12.60
N ASP A 26 12.89 2.04 12.17
CA ASP A 26 13.81 2.83 12.98
C ASP A 26 13.47 4.32 12.84
N GLY A 27 13.25 4.98 13.98
CA GLY A 27 12.74 6.35 14.07
C GLY A 27 11.38 6.45 14.79
N PRO A 28 10.76 7.64 14.79
CA PRO A 28 11.18 8.85 14.07
C PRO A 28 12.48 9.46 14.62
N HIS A 29 13.30 9.99 13.71
CA HIS A 29 14.45 10.84 14.02
C HIS A 29 14.18 12.26 13.53
N PHE A 30 14.75 13.26 14.19
CA PHE A 30 14.51 14.67 13.96
C PHE A 30 15.83 15.39 13.68
N LEU A 31 15.78 16.34 12.74
CA LEU A 31 16.89 17.23 12.42
C LEU A 31 16.53 18.64 12.89
N ALA A 32 17.29 19.16 13.85
CA ALA A 32 17.05 20.49 14.40
C ALA A 32 17.61 21.60 13.51
N ASP A 33 18.83 21.43 12.98
CA ASP A 33 19.53 22.38 12.11
C ASP A 33 20.19 21.60 10.95
N PRO A 34 20.51 22.23 9.80
CA PRO A 34 21.09 21.53 8.65
C PRO A 34 22.46 20.89 8.94
N GLU A 35 23.19 21.43 9.91
CA GLU A 35 24.50 20.94 10.36
C GLU A 35 24.41 20.04 11.60
N ALA A 36 23.21 19.86 12.17
CA ALA A 36 23.00 19.05 13.35
C ALA A 36 22.95 17.55 13.00
N GLU A 37 23.15 16.71 14.01
CA GLU A 37 22.93 15.27 13.87
C GLU A 37 21.43 14.93 13.94
N TRP A 38 21.07 13.80 13.35
CA TRP A 38 19.72 13.23 13.49
C TRP A 38 19.53 12.66 14.90
N LEU A 39 18.61 13.23 15.66
CA LEU A 39 18.33 12.82 17.03
C LEU A 39 17.01 12.07 17.13
N ARG A 40 16.92 11.09 18.04
CA ARG A 40 15.66 10.37 18.33
C ARG A 40 14.63 11.22 19.06
N TYR A 41 15.07 12.36 19.58
CA TYR A 41 14.25 13.29 20.34
C TYR A 41 14.69 14.71 19.97
N HIS A 42 13.74 15.65 20.05
CA HIS A 42 13.97 17.05 19.77
C HIS A 42 13.72 17.85 21.05
N VAL A 43 14.72 18.62 21.50
CA VAL A 43 14.68 19.32 22.80
C VAL A 43 14.46 20.83 22.63
N LYS A 44 14.69 21.37 21.43
CA LYS A 44 14.56 22.81 21.19
C LYS A 44 13.07 23.23 21.19
N PRO A 45 12.76 24.48 21.60
CA PRO A 45 11.40 25.00 21.59
C PRO A 45 10.86 25.23 20.17
N GLU A 46 11.74 25.49 19.21
CA GLU A 46 11.40 25.61 17.79
C GLU A 46 11.08 24.23 17.20
N PRO A 47 10.21 24.12 16.18
CA PRO A 47 10.01 22.84 15.51
C PRO A 47 11.28 22.36 14.77
N PRO A 48 11.49 21.05 14.61
CA PRO A 48 12.58 20.51 13.82
C PRO A 48 12.39 20.89 12.35
N LEU A 49 13.48 20.96 11.61
CA LEU A 49 13.43 21.22 10.17
C LEU A 49 12.86 20.01 9.42
N LEU A 50 13.36 18.83 9.76
CA LEU A 50 13.01 17.57 9.11
C LEU A 50 12.75 16.49 10.16
N ALA A 51 11.92 15.52 9.80
CA ALA A 51 11.84 14.24 10.49
C ALA A 51 12.00 13.11 9.48
N ARG A 52 12.64 12.01 9.92
CA ARG A 52 12.85 10.82 9.11
C ARG A 52 12.43 9.54 9.81
N VAL A 53 12.04 8.56 9.02
CA VAL A 53 11.82 7.18 9.43
C VAL A 53 12.49 6.27 8.41
N ILE A 54 13.22 5.27 8.90
CA ILE A 54 13.79 4.20 8.09
C ILE A 54 12.90 2.98 8.28
N ILE A 55 12.28 2.49 7.21
CA ILE A 55 11.34 1.38 7.26
C ILE A 55 11.77 0.28 6.30
N THR A 56 11.68 -0.96 6.74
CA THR A 56 12.11 -2.14 5.98
C THR A 56 10.96 -3.11 5.86
N ARG A 57 10.61 -3.44 4.60
CA ARG A 57 9.66 -4.50 4.26
C ARG A 57 10.40 -5.80 3.97
N THR A 58 9.82 -6.93 4.35
CA THR A 58 10.39 -8.25 4.10
C THR A 58 10.71 -8.43 2.62
N GLY A 59 11.95 -8.81 2.31
CA GLY A 59 12.42 -9.01 0.94
C GLY A 59 12.73 -7.73 0.16
N GLN A 60 12.71 -6.56 0.80
CA GLN A 60 13.07 -5.28 0.18
C GLN A 60 14.22 -4.59 0.94
N GLN A 61 14.93 -3.70 0.25
CA GLN A 61 15.93 -2.84 0.90
C GLN A 61 15.26 -1.83 1.84
N PRO A 62 15.93 -1.42 2.93
CA PRO A 62 15.46 -0.34 3.79
C PRO A 62 15.19 0.93 2.98
N ARG A 63 14.06 1.59 3.24
CA ARG A 63 13.69 2.87 2.64
C ARG A 63 13.73 3.95 3.70
N GLU A 64 14.41 5.05 3.39
CA GLU A 64 14.41 6.27 4.18
C GLU A 64 13.32 7.21 3.68
N ILE A 65 12.49 7.68 4.61
CA ILE A 65 11.40 8.60 4.34
C ILE A 65 11.67 9.85 5.15
N VAL A 66 11.77 11.00 4.50
CA VAL A 66 12.04 12.30 5.12
C VAL A 66 10.89 13.24 4.81
N VAL A 67 10.39 13.93 5.82
CA VAL A 67 9.34 14.94 5.68
C VAL A 67 9.83 16.23 6.32
N SER A 68 9.62 17.35 5.64
CA SER A 68 9.95 18.66 6.21
C SER A 68 8.81 19.24 7.02
N TRP A 69 9.13 19.92 8.12
CA TRP A 69 8.11 20.59 8.94
C TRP A 69 7.40 21.68 8.16
N ALA A 70 8.14 22.43 7.33
CA ALA A 70 7.60 23.51 6.50
C ALA A 70 6.60 23.00 5.45
N GLU A 71 6.81 21.80 4.90
CA GLU A 71 5.86 21.15 3.99
C GLU A 71 4.65 20.60 4.73
N TYR A 72 4.88 19.95 5.88
CA TYR A 72 3.81 19.46 6.75
C TYR A 72 2.88 20.60 7.21
N GLU A 73 3.44 21.75 7.58
CA GLU A 73 2.66 22.91 8.00
C GLU A 73 1.75 23.49 6.91
N LYS A 74 2.14 23.35 5.64
CA LYS A 74 1.38 23.86 4.50
C LYS A 74 0.22 22.95 4.10
N GLN A 75 0.11 21.75 4.66
CA GLN A 75 -0.97 20.82 4.30
C GLN A 75 -2.35 21.33 4.76
N GLU A 76 -3.37 21.15 3.91
CA GLU A 76 -4.71 21.77 3.99
C GLU A 76 -5.59 21.39 5.22
N GLN A 77 -5.05 20.65 6.20
CA GLN A 77 -5.79 20.18 7.40
C GLN A 77 -5.60 21.10 8.63
N ASN A 78 -5.27 22.37 8.43
CA ASN A 78 -5.07 23.35 9.50
C ASN A 78 -6.40 23.91 10.05
N THR A 79 -7.26 23.05 10.61
CA THR A 79 -8.36 23.55 11.44
C THR A 79 -7.79 24.21 12.70
N PRO A 80 -8.41 25.28 13.24
CA PRO A 80 -7.91 25.95 14.44
C PRO A 80 -7.67 25.00 15.62
N ASP A 81 -8.56 24.02 15.81
CA ASP A 81 -8.47 23.00 16.86
C ASP A 81 -7.29 22.03 16.65
N TRP A 82 -7.04 21.66 15.39
CA TRP A 82 -5.89 20.82 15.03
C TRP A 82 -4.57 21.56 15.24
N ASN A 83 -4.52 22.84 14.86
CA ASN A 83 -3.35 23.68 15.08
C ASN A 83 -3.03 23.84 16.57
N ALA A 84 -4.05 23.98 17.42
CA ALA A 84 -3.86 24.03 18.88
C ALA A 84 -3.31 22.72 19.43
N THR A 85 -3.85 21.58 19.00
CA THR A 85 -3.37 20.24 19.40
C THR A 85 -1.93 20.01 18.93
N ARG A 86 -1.61 20.43 17.70
CA ARG A 86 -0.27 20.41 17.10
C ARG A 86 0.70 21.30 17.86
N ALA A 87 0.28 22.48 18.31
CA ALA A 87 1.12 23.39 19.09
C ALA A 87 1.44 22.84 20.49
N GLU A 88 0.52 22.08 21.09
CA GLU A 88 0.76 21.45 22.40
C GLU A 88 1.80 20.32 22.31
N LYS A 89 1.74 19.50 21.25
CA LYS A 89 2.58 18.30 21.09
C LYS A 89 3.16 18.16 19.68
N PRO A 90 3.96 19.13 19.22
CA PRO A 90 4.42 19.19 17.84
C PRO A 90 5.24 17.95 17.46
N MET A 91 6.05 17.43 18.38
CA MET A 91 6.96 16.31 18.10
C MET A 91 6.23 14.98 17.98
N THR A 92 5.31 14.70 18.89
CA THR A 92 4.51 13.47 18.86
C THR A 92 3.68 13.42 17.59
N ILE A 93 3.05 14.54 17.22
CA ILE A 93 2.17 14.61 16.06
C ILE A 93 2.99 14.51 14.78
N PHE A 94 4.09 15.25 14.66
CA PHE A 94 4.91 15.20 13.46
C PHE A 94 5.64 13.87 13.29
N GLY A 95 6.19 13.30 14.37
CA GLY A 95 6.77 11.96 14.33
C GLY A 95 5.76 10.89 13.92
N SER A 96 4.52 10.99 14.41
CA SER A 96 3.42 10.11 13.99
C SER A 96 3.03 10.29 12.53
N GLU A 97 3.12 11.51 12.00
CA GLU A 97 2.84 11.77 10.58
C GLU A 97 3.90 11.16 9.68
N VAL A 98 5.19 11.34 10.02
CA VAL A 98 6.29 10.77 9.24
C VAL A 98 6.21 9.24 9.23
N GLU A 99 5.90 8.63 10.39
CA GLU A 99 5.68 7.19 10.46
C GLU A 99 4.49 6.75 9.60
N ARG A 100 3.36 7.48 9.66
CA ARG A 100 2.20 7.19 8.81
C ARG A 100 2.55 7.29 7.33
N HIS A 101 3.31 8.31 6.94
CA HIS A 101 3.77 8.50 5.58
C HIS A 101 4.65 7.34 5.13
N ALA A 102 5.55 6.87 5.99
CA ALA A 102 6.38 5.70 5.71
C ALA A 102 5.55 4.43 5.46
N TYR A 103 4.51 4.18 6.26
CA TYR A 103 3.61 3.06 6.00
C TYR A 103 2.84 3.20 4.69
N ARG A 104 2.38 4.41 4.36
CA ARG A 104 1.67 4.66 3.09
C ARG A 104 2.52 4.41 1.86
N VAL A 105 3.79 4.80 1.91
CA VAL A 105 4.72 4.64 0.79
C VAL A 105 5.15 3.17 0.62
N VAL A 106 5.45 2.46 1.72
CA VAL A 106 6.06 1.12 1.65
C VAL A 106 5.04 -0.02 1.69
N PHE A 107 3.87 0.21 2.29
CA PHE A 107 2.81 -0.77 2.46
C PHE A 107 1.48 -0.29 1.85
N ALA A 108 1.56 0.49 0.76
CA ALA A 108 0.39 1.03 0.04
C ALA A 108 -0.64 -0.05 -0.30
N ASP A 109 -0.18 -1.22 -0.72
CA ASP A 109 -1.00 -2.39 -1.06
C ASP A 109 -1.79 -2.94 0.13
N ILE A 110 -1.19 -2.94 1.33
CA ILE A 110 -1.84 -3.39 2.57
C ILE A 110 -2.82 -2.34 3.10
N LEU A 111 -2.52 -1.06 2.88
CA LEU A 111 -3.37 0.04 3.35
C LEU A 111 -4.48 0.41 2.36
N ALA A 112 -4.36 0.04 1.08
CA ALA A 112 -5.36 0.35 0.05
C ALA A 112 -6.78 -0.09 0.44
N PRO A 113 -7.03 -1.31 0.97
CA PRO A 113 -8.37 -1.71 1.41
C PRO A 113 -8.93 -0.86 2.56
N LEU A 114 -8.05 -0.34 3.44
CA LEU A 114 -8.45 0.53 4.55
C LEU A 114 -8.75 1.96 4.09
N LEU A 115 -8.08 2.41 3.02
CA LEU A 115 -8.35 3.70 2.37
C LEU A 115 -9.61 3.63 1.50
N GLU A 116 -9.87 2.51 0.83
CA GLU A 116 -11.09 2.32 0.04
C GLU A 116 -12.35 2.21 0.91
N ALA A 117 -12.23 1.67 2.12
CA ALA A 117 -13.30 1.63 3.11
C ALA A 117 -13.62 3.02 3.72
N GLY A 118 -12.73 4.01 3.55
CA GLY A 118 -12.91 5.39 3.98
C GLY A 118 -12.64 6.34 2.82
N THR A 119 -13.66 6.56 1.98
CA THR A 119 -13.66 7.46 0.80
C THR A 119 -12.75 8.70 0.94
N ASP A 120 -11.55 8.64 0.37
CA ASP A 120 -11.08 9.53 -0.70
C ASP A 120 -9.63 9.21 -1.07
N ARG A 121 -9.39 9.13 -2.38
CA ARG A 121 -8.10 8.82 -2.99
C ARG A 121 -7.19 10.05 -2.86
N ILE A 122 -6.39 10.12 -1.79
CA ILE A 122 -5.40 11.19 -1.62
C ILE A 122 -4.32 11.02 -2.69
N ASP A 123 -4.13 12.08 -3.47
CA ASP A 123 -3.11 12.17 -4.52
C ASP A 123 -1.71 12.08 -3.89
N THR A 124 -0.95 11.07 -4.30
CA THR A 124 0.43 10.85 -3.84
C THR A 124 1.45 11.60 -4.69
N SER A 125 0.98 12.44 -5.63
CA SER A 125 1.79 13.16 -6.62
C SER A 125 2.65 14.32 -6.07
N THR A 126 2.54 14.66 -4.78
CA THR A 126 3.08 15.93 -4.25
C THR A 126 4.23 15.81 -3.25
N TYR A 127 4.96 14.69 -3.17
CA TYR A 127 6.03 14.56 -2.17
C TYR A 127 7.39 14.28 -2.83
N SER A 128 8.35 15.12 -2.43
CA SER A 128 9.61 15.46 -3.09
C SER A 128 10.67 14.33 -3.12
N ASP A 129 11.66 14.55 -3.98
CA ASP A 129 12.66 13.66 -4.59
C ASP A 129 13.32 12.56 -3.73
N ASP A 130 13.43 11.39 -4.38
CA ASP A 130 14.43 10.36 -4.13
C ASP A 130 15.83 10.88 -4.56
N PRO A 131 16.84 10.96 -3.68
CA PRO A 131 18.20 11.34 -4.06
C PRO A 131 18.98 10.21 -4.76
N GLY A 132 18.31 9.18 -5.29
CA GLY A 132 18.93 8.01 -5.93
C GLY A 132 18.59 7.77 -7.41
N ALA A 133 17.84 8.64 -8.10
CA ALA A 133 17.48 8.40 -9.49
C ALA A 133 18.67 8.68 -10.45
N PRO A 134 19.09 7.72 -11.30
CA PRO A 134 20.10 7.98 -12.32
C PRO A 134 19.61 9.04 -13.31
N SER A 135 20.47 10.02 -13.59
CA SER A 135 20.27 11.07 -14.59
C SER A 135 19.93 10.48 -15.97
N GLU A 136 18.98 11.15 -16.64
CA GLU A 136 18.41 10.89 -17.97
C GLU A 136 19.32 10.18 -19.01
N PRO A 137 18.77 9.26 -19.82
CA PRO A 137 19.10 9.20 -21.24
C PRO A 137 18.30 10.28 -21.98
N THR A 138 18.83 11.50 -22.07
CA THR A 138 18.34 12.53 -22.99
C THR A 138 18.49 12.02 -24.43
N GLY A 139 17.40 11.51 -24.98
CA GLY A 139 17.35 10.96 -26.34
C GLY A 139 16.29 9.88 -26.57
N ARG A 140 15.56 9.44 -25.54
CA ARG A 140 14.53 8.42 -25.67
C ARG A 140 13.22 9.00 -26.19
N ASP A 141 12.77 8.54 -27.36
CA ASP A 141 11.49 8.91 -27.96
C ASP A 141 10.37 7.99 -27.45
N TRP A 142 9.75 8.41 -26.34
CA TRP A 142 8.66 7.70 -25.70
C TRP A 142 7.44 7.49 -26.60
N ALA A 143 7.16 8.43 -27.52
CA ALA A 143 6.02 8.31 -28.41
C ALA A 143 6.23 7.16 -29.42
N ALA A 144 7.45 7.04 -29.96
CA ALA A 144 7.85 5.94 -30.83
C ALA A 144 7.81 4.59 -30.11
N GLU A 145 8.26 4.53 -28.85
CA GLU A 145 8.26 3.28 -28.08
C GLU A 145 6.85 2.80 -27.69
N ILE A 146 5.96 3.72 -27.33
CA ILE A 146 4.56 3.39 -27.08
C ILE A 146 3.91 2.83 -28.35
N GLU A 147 4.21 3.41 -29.51
CA GLU A 147 3.69 2.92 -30.79
C GLU A 147 4.24 1.53 -31.14
N ALA A 148 5.53 1.30 -30.90
CA ALA A 148 6.21 0.05 -31.21
C ALA A 148 5.81 -1.13 -30.31
N ALA A 149 5.34 -0.86 -29.09
CA ALA A 149 4.96 -1.90 -28.14
C ALA A 149 3.85 -2.82 -28.69
N GLN A 150 4.07 -4.13 -28.53
CA GLN A 150 3.21 -5.18 -29.05
C GLN A 150 2.46 -5.92 -27.94
N THR A 151 2.92 -5.81 -26.70
CA THR A 151 2.33 -6.50 -25.55
C THR A 151 1.93 -5.55 -24.43
N ILE A 152 0.96 -5.97 -23.60
CA ILE A 152 0.54 -5.20 -22.42
C ILE A 152 1.70 -5.06 -21.42
N LEU A 153 2.53 -6.09 -21.29
CA LEU A 153 3.71 -6.07 -20.40
C LEU A 153 4.75 -5.04 -20.85
N GLU A 154 4.96 -4.87 -22.15
CA GLU A 154 5.83 -3.82 -22.70
C GLU A 154 5.25 -2.42 -22.39
N ILE A 155 3.95 -2.22 -22.58
CA ILE A 155 3.29 -0.96 -22.24
C ILE A 155 3.37 -0.63 -20.75
N ASP A 156 3.18 -1.63 -19.87
CA ASP A 156 3.29 -1.43 -18.42
C ASP A 156 4.74 -1.17 -17.99
N THR A 157 5.72 -1.70 -18.72
CA THR A 157 7.14 -1.41 -18.52
C THR A 157 7.47 0.01 -18.95
N ILE A 158 7.01 0.43 -20.14
CA ILE A 158 7.15 1.80 -20.64
C ILE A 158 6.48 2.81 -19.70
N ASP A 159 5.27 2.54 -19.19
CA ASP A 159 4.59 3.42 -18.22
C ASP A 159 5.43 3.61 -16.95
N ARG A 160 6.01 2.52 -16.44
CA ARG A 160 6.86 2.57 -15.24
C ARG A 160 8.13 3.39 -15.48
N GLU A 161 8.82 3.16 -16.59
CA GLU A 161 10.07 3.84 -16.93
C GLU A 161 9.83 5.32 -17.26
N ALA A 162 8.78 5.63 -18.04
CA ALA A 162 8.36 6.99 -18.35
C ALA A 162 7.98 7.78 -17.10
N ARG A 163 7.32 7.15 -16.12
CA ARG A 163 7.04 7.79 -14.81
C ARG A 163 8.29 8.01 -13.98
N ALA A 164 9.23 7.07 -13.98
CA ALA A 164 10.48 7.17 -13.23
C ALA A 164 11.30 8.40 -13.67
N VAL A 165 11.30 8.72 -14.96
CA VAL A 165 12.00 9.90 -15.50
C VAL A 165 11.10 11.15 -15.66
N ARG A 166 9.87 11.11 -15.14
CA ARG A 166 8.88 12.20 -15.26
C ARG A 166 8.62 12.64 -16.71
N ALA A 167 8.58 11.69 -17.65
CA ALA A 167 8.26 11.95 -19.06
C ALA A 167 6.81 12.47 -19.26
N PHE A 168 5.88 12.09 -18.38
CA PHE A 168 4.51 12.62 -18.37
C PHE A 168 4.44 13.97 -17.65
N ARG A 169 4.89 15.02 -18.34
CA ARG A 169 4.81 16.39 -17.83
C ARG A 169 3.36 16.90 -17.82
N ALA A 170 3.08 17.87 -16.95
CA ALA A 170 1.78 18.54 -16.85
C ALA A 170 1.53 19.58 -17.96
N ASP A 171 2.17 19.39 -19.11
CA ASP A 171 2.01 20.20 -20.32
C ASP A 171 1.16 19.45 -21.36
N ALA A 172 0.91 20.10 -22.50
CA ALA A 172 0.12 19.52 -23.58
C ALA A 172 0.78 18.26 -24.16
N GLU A 173 2.11 18.22 -24.23
CA GLU A 173 2.89 17.12 -24.80
C GLU A 173 2.85 15.88 -23.89
N GLY A 174 3.12 16.03 -22.59
CA GLY A 174 3.03 14.95 -21.61
C GLY A 174 1.60 14.41 -21.44
N THR A 175 0.60 15.28 -21.56
CA THR A 175 -0.81 14.87 -21.57
C THR A 175 -1.15 14.05 -22.82
N ALA A 176 -0.66 14.46 -24.00
CA ALA A 176 -0.85 13.71 -25.25
C ALA A 176 -0.19 12.32 -25.20
N LEU A 177 1.03 12.26 -24.66
CA LEU A 177 1.79 11.03 -24.46
C LEU A 177 1.06 10.05 -23.53
N HIS A 178 0.52 10.55 -22.41
CA HIS A 178 -0.28 9.73 -21.50
C HIS A 178 -1.58 9.21 -22.13
N ARG A 179 -2.23 10.01 -22.99
CA ARG A 179 -3.40 9.56 -23.75
C ARG A 179 -3.03 8.48 -24.77
N GLN A 180 -1.90 8.64 -25.46
CA GLN A 180 -1.38 7.65 -26.41
C GLN A 180 -1.11 6.32 -25.72
N LEU A 181 -0.47 6.33 -24.55
CA LEU A 181 -0.21 5.12 -23.76
C LEU A 181 -1.51 4.40 -23.39
N LYS A 182 -2.51 5.15 -22.88
CA LYS A 182 -3.82 4.58 -22.54
C LYS A 182 -4.55 3.99 -23.74
N ALA A 183 -4.52 4.70 -24.87
CA ALA A 183 -5.14 4.24 -26.11
C ALA A 183 -4.49 2.94 -26.61
N LYS A 184 -3.16 2.86 -26.59
CA LYS A 184 -2.41 1.67 -26.99
C LYS A 184 -2.65 0.49 -26.06
N ARG A 185 -2.64 0.71 -24.75
CA ARG A 185 -2.97 -0.32 -23.75
C ARG A 185 -4.38 -0.88 -23.99
N LYS A 186 -5.35 0.00 -24.21
CA LYS A 186 -6.72 -0.39 -24.53
C LYS A 186 -6.79 -1.20 -25.82
N ALA A 187 -6.12 -0.75 -26.89
CA ALA A 187 -6.09 -1.46 -28.16
C ALA A 187 -5.48 -2.86 -28.05
N LEU A 188 -4.42 -3.04 -27.26
CA LEU A 188 -3.82 -4.35 -27.01
C LEU A 188 -4.68 -5.26 -26.12
N ALA A 189 -5.49 -4.69 -25.23
CA ALA A 189 -6.43 -5.43 -24.40
C ALA A 189 -7.72 -5.82 -25.14
N GLU A 190 -8.16 -5.01 -26.10
CA GLU A 190 -9.31 -5.28 -26.96
C GLU A 190 -8.94 -6.05 -28.24
N ALA A 191 -7.64 -6.23 -28.52
CA ALA A 191 -7.19 -7.09 -29.61
C ALA A 191 -7.73 -8.50 -29.35
N PRO A 192 -8.49 -9.09 -30.29
CA PRO A 192 -9.00 -10.44 -30.12
C PRO A 192 -7.80 -11.35 -29.89
N ALA A 193 -7.81 -12.08 -28.76
CA ALA A 193 -6.95 -13.24 -28.62
C ALA A 193 -7.19 -14.08 -29.88
N ALA A 194 -6.16 -14.28 -30.69
CA ALA A 194 -6.22 -15.27 -31.75
C ALA A 194 -6.42 -16.61 -31.05
N ASP A 195 -7.69 -16.99 -30.90
CA ASP A 195 -8.13 -18.27 -30.38
C ASP A 195 -7.71 -19.34 -31.40
N ASP A 196 -6.46 -19.76 -31.30
CA ASP A 196 -5.98 -21.05 -31.83
C ASP A 196 -6.40 -22.20 -30.89
N TRP A 197 -7.59 -22.11 -30.28
CA TRP A 197 -8.23 -23.26 -29.66
C TRP A 197 -8.93 -24.09 -30.74
N ALA A 198 -8.13 -24.82 -31.51
CA ALA A 198 -8.64 -25.89 -32.35
C ALA A 198 -9.28 -26.97 -31.45
N PRO A 199 -10.58 -27.28 -31.59
CA PRO A 199 -11.16 -28.40 -30.87
C PRO A 199 -10.54 -29.70 -31.39
N VAL A 200 -9.82 -30.41 -30.51
CA VAL A 200 -9.39 -31.79 -30.77
C VAL A 200 -10.65 -32.64 -30.94
N PRO A 201 -10.89 -33.30 -32.09
CA PRO A 201 -12.02 -34.20 -32.25
C PRO A 201 -11.80 -35.45 -31.40
N GLY A 202 -12.69 -35.66 -30.42
CA GLY A 202 -12.72 -36.88 -29.63
C GLY A 202 -13.17 -38.09 -30.47
N PRO A 203 -12.60 -39.29 -30.27
CA PRO A 203 -13.20 -40.51 -30.82
C PRO A 203 -14.38 -40.98 -29.98
N SER A 204 -15.48 -41.24 -30.70
CA SER A 204 -16.77 -41.75 -30.25
C SER A 204 -16.72 -43.12 -29.58
N ALA A 205 -17.73 -43.35 -28.73
CA ALA A 205 -18.05 -44.57 -28.02
C ALA A 205 -18.45 -45.74 -28.95
N ASP A 206 -18.09 -46.97 -28.55
CA ASP A 206 -19.00 -48.13 -28.51
C ASP A 206 -18.27 -49.37 -27.94
N ALA A 207 -18.80 -49.94 -26.84
CA ALA A 207 -18.91 -51.39 -26.58
C ALA A 207 -19.45 -51.67 -25.17
N GLN A 208 -20.51 -52.50 -25.13
CA GLN A 208 -21.34 -52.91 -23.99
C GLN A 208 -20.63 -53.69 -22.85
N GLY A 209 -21.25 -53.66 -21.65
CA GLY A 209 -20.79 -54.20 -20.35
C GLY A 209 -20.88 -55.73 -20.16
N PRO A 210 -21.36 -56.30 -19.01
CA PRO A 210 -21.74 -55.73 -17.71
C PRO A 210 -21.05 -56.40 -16.49
N ALA A 211 -21.18 -55.83 -15.28
CA ALA A 211 -21.42 -56.55 -14.01
C ALA A 211 -21.34 -55.59 -12.80
N ALA A 212 -22.45 -55.46 -12.07
CA ALA A 212 -22.47 -55.01 -10.69
C ALA A 212 -21.85 -56.11 -9.78
N PRO A 213 -21.31 -55.80 -8.59
CA PRO A 213 -22.21 -55.48 -7.47
C PRO A 213 -21.68 -54.44 -6.45
N GLU A 214 -22.63 -54.07 -5.59
CA GLU A 214 -22.46 -53.71 -4.19
C GLU A 214 -21.97 -52.33 -3.76
N ARG A 215 -22.93 -51.67 -3.10
CA ARG A 215 -22.84 -50.50 -2.24
C ARG A 215 -21.72 -50.63 -1.21
N ALA A 216 -20.87 -49.62 -1.14
CA ALA A 216 -20.29 -49.16 0.11
C ALA A 216 -20.29 -47.63 0.11
N ALA A 217 -21.10 -47.05 1.00
CA ALA A 217 -21.14 -45.63 1.26
C ALA A 217 -19.84 -45.20 1.96
N THR A 218 -18.90 -44.60 1.23
CA THR A 218 -17.79 -43.88 1.82
C THR A 218 -18.25 -42.49 2.24
N VAL A 219 -18.39 -42.37 3.55
CA VAL A 219 -18.66 -41.18 4.35
C VAL A 219 -17.65 -40.07 4.05
N GLN A 220 -18.17 -38.87 3.78
CA GLN A 220 -17.44 -37.60 3.78
C GLN A 220 -16.63 -37.46 5.08
N ALA A 221 -15.30 -37.46 4.97
CA ALA A 221 -14.42 -37.10 6.06
C ALA A 221 -14.58 -35.60 6.34
N GLY A 222 -15.02 -35.32 7.57
CA GLY A 222 -15.49 -34.02 8.00
C GLY A 222 -14.44 -32.92 8.09
N ILE A 223 -14.93 -31.72 7.85
CA ILE A 223 -14.41 -30.42 8.28
C ILE A 223 -13.95 -30.52 9.74
N ARG A 224 -12.65 -30.32 9.98
CA ARG A 224 -12.09 -30.23 11.33
C ARG A 224 -12.61 -28.95 11.99
N ARG A 225 -13.54 -29.10 12.94
CA ARG A 225 -13.92 -28.01 13.86
C ARG A 225 -12.74 -27.69 14.80
N PRO A 226 -12.53 -26.41 15.17
CA PRO A 226 -11.54 -26.05 16.18
C PRO A 226 -11.82 -26.79 17.50
N GLN A 227 -10.78 -27.42 18.03
CA GLN A 227 -10.77 -28.16 19.28
C GLN A 227 -10.86 -27.18 20.47
N ASP A 228 -12.07 -26.94 20.96
CA ASP A 228 -12.39 -26.05 22.09
C ASP A 228 -12.43 -26.81 23.43
N HIS A 229 -11.44 -27.66 23.69
CA HIS A 229 -11.39 -28.55 24.86
C HIS A 229 -10.12 -28.39 25.70
N LEU A 230 -9.77 -27.14 26.01
CA LEU A 230 -9.00 -26.83 27.22
C LEU A 230 -9.97 -26.43 28.34
N PRO A 231 -9.78 -26.93 29.58
CA PRO A 231 -10.71 -26.71 30.67
C PRO A 231 -10.60 -25.25 31.16
N GLY A 232 -11.50 -24.40 30.68
CA GLY A 232 -11.51 -22.98 30.99
C GLY A 232 -12.64 -22.23 30.29
N ASN A 233 -13.85 -22.75 30.38
CA ASN A 233 -15.07 -22.27 29.70
C ASN A 233 -15.21 -20.74 29.72
N ARG A 234 -15.35 -20.14 28.53
CA ARG A 234 -15.66 -18.71 28.30
C ARG A 234 -16.86 -18.20 29.11
N ALA A 235 -17.77 -19.09 29.49
CA ALA A 235 -18.92 -18.84 30.33
C ALA A 235 -18.56 -18.46 31.80
N THR A 236 -17.51 -19.07 32.38
CA THR A 236 -17.13 -18.78 33.78
C THR A 236 -16.43 -17.42 33.92
N ARG A 237 -15.71 -16.95 32.89
CA ARG A 237 -15.15 -15.58 32.84
C ARG A 237 -16.21 -14.48 32.75
N ARG A 238 -17.40 -14.77 32.21
CA ARG A 238 -18.50 -13.79 32.15
C ARG A 238 -19.28 -13.70 33.47
N ALA A 239 -19.31 -14.78 34.26
CA ALA A 239 -19.96 -14.79 35.57
C ALA A 239 -19.15 -14.03 36.64
N SER A 240 -17.82 -14.09 36.62
CA SER A 240 -16.98 -13.40 37.62
C SER A 240 -16.91 -11.88 37.45
N LYS A 241 -17.12 -11.36 36.23
CA LYS A 241 -17.06 -9.91 35.96
C LYS A 241 -18.32 -9.13 36.37
N ARG A 242 -19.44 -9.81 36.66
CA ARG A 242 -20.71 -9.16 37.06
C ARG A 242 -20.90 -8.99 38.57
N LYS A 243 -20.01 -9.52 39.42
CA LYS A 243 -20.19 -9.53 40.88
C LYS A 243 -19.33 -8.51 41.66
N GLY A 244 -18.56 -7.66 40.97
CA GLY A 244 -17.58 -6.75 41.60
C GLY A 244 -17.87 -5.25 41.47
N GLY A 245 -19.10 -4.84 41.15
CA GLY A 245 -19.41 -3.44 40.85
C GLY A 245 -20.73 -2.96 41.44
N ARG A 246 -20.88 -3.03 42.77
CA ARG A 246 -21.75 -2.13 43.53
C ARG A 246 -21.50 -2.29 45.03
N ARG A 247 -20.77 -1.33 45.59
CA ARG A 247 -21.10 -0.62 46.83
C ARG A 247 -20.31 0.66 46.84
#